data_AF-A0A8J6UMD0-F1
#
_entry.id   AF-A0A8J6UMD0-F1
#
_cell.length_a   1.000
_cell.length_b   1.000
_cell.length_c   1.000
_cell.angle_alpha   90.00
_cell.angle_beta   90.00
_cell.angle_gamma   90.00
#
_symmetry.space_group_name_H-M   'P 1'
#
loop_
_entity.id
_entity.type
_entity.pdbx_description
1 polymer ?
#
loop_
_entity_poly.entity_id
_entity_poly.type
_entity_poly.pdbx_seq_one_letter_code
_entity_poly.pdbx_strand_id
1 'polypeptide(L)'
;MLKRIIAWGLVSTGLVLTVINLYGLSQSIRPAGLWDEPTRFANDYSISYEEALAQLQRLPDESELQFAQRATHVIAQSITHIHWSEEPDATRFNQLIPIWENYFLYFMGLWSGMPEFQKYHYTDYRRSLKRGIGLCGDTSMILNQVLTENGIESDILVFPLHVIVQADVDGQQRLFDADYGVSIPFDADQAQLNRPQIAELYRQHGYTPDDEALVDKIFSRHGVAFDDVKAFVTKKYYFERLTYALKWPLPLIMLLIGWLLLRRWQTKG
;
A
#
# COMPACT_ATOMS: atom_id res chain seq x y z
N MET A 1 13.67 20.57 -41.35
CA MET A 1 14.55 20.30 -40.19
C MET A 1 13.77 20.06 -38.90
N LEU A 2 12.89 20.97 -38.48
CA LEU A 2 12.16 20.89 -37.19
C LEU A 2 11.44 19.55 -36.92
N LYS A 3 10.76 18.98 -37.93
CA LYS A 3 10.05 17.70 -37.79
C LYS A 3 10.96 16.53 -37.38
N ARG A 4 12.20 16.53 -37.87
CA ARG A 4 13.20 15.52 -37.51
C ARG A 4 13.60 15.65 -36.06
N ILE A 5 13.79 16.89 -35.58
CA ILE A 5 14.13 17.16 -34.19
C ILE A 5 13.03 16.64 -33.27
N ILE A 6 11.76 16.86 -33.59
CA ILE A 6 10.64 16.39 -32.77
C ILE A 6 10.55 14.86 -32.76
N ALA A 7 10.64 14.22 -33.93
CA ALA A 7 10.59 12.75 -34.03
C ALA A 7 11.72 12.11 -33.20
N TRP A 8 12.94 12.65 -33.30
CA TRP A 8 14.06 12.22 -32.47
C TRP A 8 13.85 12.54 -31.00
N GLY A 9 13.22 13.67 -30.68
CA GLY A 9 12.82 14.00 -29.32
C GLY A 9 11.95 12.91 -28.69
N LEU A 10 10.93 12.40 -29.39
CA LEU A 10 10.07 11.32 -28.89
C LEU A 10 10.82 10.01 -28.67
N VAL A 11 11.69 9.65 -29.61
CA VAL A 11 12.54 8.45 -29.47
C VAL A 11 13.47 8.62 -28.27
N SER A 12 14.13 9.77 -28.14
CA SER A 12 14.98 10.10 -27.00
C SER A 12 14.21 10.08 -25.68
N THR A 13 12.96 10.56 -25.64
CA THR A 13 12.11 10.46 -24.44
C THR A 13 11.82 8.99 -24.11
N GLY A 14 11.45 8.17 -25.08
CA GLY A 14 11.27 6.73 -24.88
C GLY A 14 12.53 6.04 -24.35
N LEU A 15 13.70 6.45 -24.87
CA LEU A 15 15.00 5.99 -24.37
C LEU A 15 15.27 6.45 -22.94
N VAL A 16 15.01 7.71 -22.61
CA VAL A 16 15.15 8.23 -21.24
C VAL A 16 14.22 7.47 -20.29
N LEU A 17 12.96 7.24 -20.64
CA LEU A 17 12.03 6.46 -19.82
C LEU A 17 12.48 5.01 -19.65
N THR A 18 13.07 4.41 -20.69
CA THR A 18 13.70 3.09 -20.60
C THR A 18 14.82 3.10 -19.58
N VAL A 19 15.74 4.06 -19.70
CA VAL A 19 16.88 4.21 -18.77
C VAL A 19 16.39 4.45 -17.35
N ILE A 20 15.33 5.25 -17.17
CA ILE A 20 14.70 5.51 -15.87
C ILE A 20 14.16 4.21 -15.25
N ASN A 21 13.46 3.37 -16.01
CA ASN A 21 12.99 2.08 -15.49
C ASN A 21 14.13 1.12 -15.16
N LEU A 22 15.15 1.06 -16.02
CA LEU A 22 16.33 0.21 -15.79
C LEU A 22 17.10 0.68 -14.54
N TYR A 23 17.24 2.00 -14.38
CA TYR A 23 17.78 2.59 -13.16
C TYR A 23 16.95 2.18 -11.94
N GLY A 24 15.62 2.25 -12.04
CA GLY A 24 14.70 1.85 -10.98
C GLY A 24 14.86 0.41 -10.48
N LEU A 25 15.36 -0.52 -11.31
CA LEU A 25 15.67 -1.89 -10.87
C LEU A 25 16.76 -1.96 -9.78
N SER A 26 17.64 -0.97 -9.74
CA SER A 26 18.71 -0.86 -8.75
C SER A 26 18.35 0.00 -7.54
N GLN A 27 17.19 0.67 -7.57
CA GLN A 27 16.77 1.59 -6.54
C GLN A 27 15.81 0.93 -5.54
N SER A 28 15.91 1.37 -4.29
CA SER A 28 14.95 1.00 -3.26
C SER A 28 13.82 2.03 -3.22
N ILE A 29 12.57 1.54 -3.22
CA ILE A 29 11.40 2.40 -2.97
C ILE A 29 11.26 2.77 -1.51
N ARG A 30 11.97 2.06 -0.63
CA ARG A 30 12.03 2.38 0.79
C ARG A 30 12.79 3.69 0.99
N PRO A 31 12.21 4.67 1.69
CA PRO A 31 12.91 5.91 2.02
C PRO A 31 14.21 5.65 2.80
N ALA A 32 15.26 6.40 2.47
CA ALA A 32 16.50 6.36 3.25
C ALA A 32 16.27 7.05 4.60
N GLY A 33 16.89 6.52 5.67
CA GLY A 33 16.79 7.13 7.01
C GLY A 33 15.46 6.90 7.73
N LEU A 34 14.57 6.04 7.21
CA LEU A 34 13.28 5.74 7.84
C LEU A 34 13.42 5.26 9.31
N TRP A 35 14.56 4.66 9.65
CA TRP A 35 14.89 4.16 10.99
C TRP A 35 15.10 5.26 12.04
N ASP A 36 15.39 6.49 11.61
CA ASP A 36 15.74 7.61 12.50
C ASP A 36 14.57 8.59 12.68
N GLU A 37 13.41 8.30 12.10
CA GLU A 37 12.26 9.20 12.08
C GLU A 37 11.42 9.06 13.36
N PRO A 38 10.85 10.15 13.88
CA PRO A 38 9.80 10.08 14.87
C PRO A 38 8.55 9.48 14.20
N THR A 39 8.11 8.33 14.72
CA THR A 39 6.98 7.56 14.21
C THR A 39 5.76 7.72 15.11
N ARG A 40 4.57 7.36 14.62
CA ARG A 40 3.34 7.40 15.43
C ARG A 40 3.41 6.43 16.60
N PHE A 41 3.97 5.24 16.41
CA PHE A 41 4.11 4.23 17.46
C PHE A 41 5.56 3.96 17.83
N ALA A 42 5.82 3.72 19.12
CA ALA A 42 7.16 3.53 19.66
C ALA A 42 7.92 2.30 19.11
N ASN A 43 7.18 1.30 18.58
CA ASN A 43 7.73 0.09 17.98
C ASN A 43 7.42 -0.01 16.48
N ASP A 44 7.15 1.13 15.83
CA ASP A 44 6.94 1.14 14.39
C ASP A 44 8.17 0.59 13.67
N TYR A 45 7.92 -0.32 12.74
CA TYR A 45 8.91 -0.76 11.76
C TYR A 45 10.19 -1.34 12.38
N SER A 46 10.14 -2.61 12.78
CA SER A 46 11.25 -3.36 13.35
C SER A 46 11.87 -4.39 12.40
N ILE A 47 11.22 -4.71 11.27
CA ILE A 47 11.66 -5.77 10.36
C ILE A 47 11.81 -5.32 8.90
N SER A 48 12.72 -6.00 8.18
CA SER A 48 12.96 -5.73 6.75
C SER A 48 11.83 -6.23 5.84
N TYR A 49 11.83 -5.82 4.58
CA TYR A 49 10.87 -6.34 3.58
C TYR A 49 11.05 -7.84 3.36
N GLU A 50 12.29 -8.29 3.25
CA GLU A 50 12.64 -9.69 3.03
C GLU A 50 12.24 -10.55 4.23
N GLU A 51 12.48 -10.04 5.44
CA GLU A 51 12.05 -10.68 6.67
C GLU A 51 10.54 -10.74 6.79
N ALA A 52 9.83 -9.64 6.51
CA ALA A 52 8.37 -9.64 6.49
C ALA A 52 7.84 -10.68 5.50
N LEU A 53 8.38 -10.76 4.27
CA LEU A 53 7.95 -11.78 3.31
C LEU A 53 8.24 -13.21 3.76
N ALA A 54 9.39 -13.46 4.38
CA ALA A 54 9.74 -14.76 4.92
C ALA A 54 8.80 -15.16 6.05
N GLN A 55 8.51 -14.22 6.95
CA GLN A 55 7.57 -14.45 8.04
C GLN A 55 6.14 -14.60 7.49
N LEU A 56 5.67 -13.84 6.52
CA LEU A 56 4.29 -13.98 5.98
C LEU A 56 4.02 -15.29 5.21
N GLN A 57 4.99 -16.21 5.13
CA GLN A 57 4.73 -17.59 4.69
C GLN A 57 4.05 -18.39 5.81
N ARG A 58 2.96 -19.09 5.48
CA ARG A 58 2.25 -19.96 6.42
C ARG A 58 3.11 -21.18 6.77
N LEU A 59 3.19 -21.51 8.05
CA LEU A 59 3.93 -22.69 8.52
C LEU A 59 3.08 -23.97 8.32
N PRO A 60 3.70 -25.15 8.12
CA PRO A 60 2.97 -26.38 7.78
C PRO A 60 1.85 -26.79 8.74
N ASP A 61 2.04 -26.54 10.05
CA ASP A 61 1.10 -26.97 11.10
C ASP A 61 0.37 -25.78 11.77
N GLU A 62 0.33 -24.63 11.08
CA GLU A 62 -0.26 -23.41 11.61
C GLU A 62 -1.75 -23.30 11.31
N SER A 63 -2.56 -23.13 12.36
CA SER A 63 -4.01 -22.89 12.21
C SER A 63 -4.28 -21.55 11.51
N GLU A 64 -5.48 -21.38 10.97
CA GLU A 64 -5.84 -20.11 10.31
C GLU A 64 -5.77 -18.94 11.29
N LEU A 65 -6.25 -19.14 12.52
CA LEU A 65 -6.14 -18.16 13.58
C LEU A 65 -4.67 -17.81 13.90
N GLN A 66 -3.82 -18.82 14.09
CA GLN A 66 -2.39 -18.58 14.40
C GLN A 66 -1.70 -17.80 13.29
N PHE A 67 -1.97 -18.17 12.03
CA PHE A 67 -1.43 -17.48 10.88
C PHE A 67 -1.94 -16.03 10.80
N ALA A 68 -3.24 -15.80 10.95
CA ALA A 68 -3.82 -14.47 10.89
C ALA A 68 -3.29 -13.55 12.00
N GLN A 69 -3.17 -14.07 13.24
CA GLN A 69 -2.58 -13.33 14.36
C GLN A 69 -1.12 -12.95 14.08
N ARG A 70 -0.32 -13.92 13.60
CA ARG A 70 1.09 -13.69 13.30
C ARG A 70 1.26 -12.73 12.13
N ALA A 71 0.48 -12.89 11.05
CA ALA A 71 0.50 -11.98 9.90
C ALA A 71 0.13 -10.54 10.33
N THR A 72 -0.88 -10.38 11.18
CA THR A 72 -1.27 -9.08 11.74
C THR A 72 -0.11 -8.40 12.45
N HIS A 73 0.62 -9.15 13.30
CA HIS A 73 1.78 -8.63 14.01
C HIS A 73 2.96 -8.29 13.08
N VAL A 74 3.28 -9.19 12.14
CA VAL A 74 4.36 -8.99 11.16
C VAL A 74 4.12 -7.76 10.31
N ILE A 75 2.87 -7.51 9.89
CA ILE A 75 2.53 -6.33 9.09
C ILE A 75 2.74 -5.06 9.90
N ALA A 76 2.26 -5.00 11.14
CA ALA A 76 2.47 -3.86 12.04
C ALA A 76 3.96 -3.56 12.25
N GLN A 77 4.79 -4.60 12.36
CA GLN A 77 6.24 -4.48 12.48
C GLN A 77 6.97 -4.11 11.17
N SER A 78 6.29 -4.18 10.03
CA SER A 78 6.92 -3.96 8.71
C SER A 78 6.59 -2.60 8.09
N ILE A 79 5.69 -1.83 8.73
CA ILE A 79 5.17 -0.56 8.24
C ILE A 79 5.45 0.54 9.26
N THR A 80 6.06 1.64 8.81
CA THR A 80 6.25 2.85 9.59
C THR A 80 5.07 3.79 9.40
N HIS A 81 4.49 4.26 10.50
CA HIS A 81 3.41 5.25 10.48
C HIS A 81 4.01 6.66 10.58
N ILE A 82 4.37 7.22 9.42
CA ILE A 82 4.76 8.62 9.30
C ILE A 82 3.55 9.54 9.50
N HIS A 83 3.80 10.82 9.79
CA HIS A 83 2.79 11.87 9.75
C HIS A 83 2.31 12.17 8.32
N TRP A 84 1.56 11.22 7.75
CA TRP A 84 1.28 11.12 6.32
C TRP A 84 0.72 12.40 5.71
N SER A 85 -0.30 12.99 6.35
CA SER A 85 -0.96 14.20 5.86
C SER A 85 -0.15 15.46 6.13
N GLU A 86 0.61 15.50 7.22
CA GLU A 86 1.36 16.68 7.68
C GLU A 86 2.68 16.86 6.94
N GLU A 87 3.29 15.78 6.42
CA GLU A 87 4.51 15.86 5.63
C GLU A 87 4.28 16.72 4.36
N PRO A 88 4.88 17.92 4.26
CA PRO A 88 4.68 18.79 3.11
C PRO A 88 5.41 18.29 1.85
N ASP A 89 6.53 17.57 2.01
CA ASP A 89 7.32 17.05 0.90
C ASP A 89 6.99 15.56 0.66
N ALA A 90 6.06 15.33 -0.28
CA ALA A 90 5.67 13.98 -0.68
C ALA A 90 6.83 13.15 -1.26
N THR A 91 7.97 13.75 -1.62
CA THR A 91 9.13 13.03 -2.16
C THR A 91 10.03 12.46 -1.08
N ARG A 92 10.06 13.06 0.12
CA ARG A 92 10.92 12.65 1.24
C ARG A 92 10.74 11.18 1.60
N PHE A 93 9.48 10.74 1.71
CA PHE A 93 9.12 9.37 2.02
C PHE A 93 8.58 8.59 0.82
N ASN A 94 8.81 9.06 -0.42
CA ASN A 94 8.27 8.42 -1.62
C ASN A 94 6.72 8.22 -1.54
N GLN A 95 6.02 9.18 -0.91
CA GLN A 95 4.56 9.24 -0.97
C GLN A 95 4.13 9.56 -2.40
N LEU A 96 4.78 10.55 -3.02
CA LEU A 96 4.78 10.68 -4.47
C LEU A 96 5.66 9.55 -5.03
N ILE A 97 5.08 8.73 -5.90
CA ILE A 97 5.79 7.58 -6.47
C ILE A 97 7.01 8.06 -7.26
N PRO A 98 8.24 7.61 -6.93
CA PRO A 98 9.42 8.03 -7.66
C PRO A 98 9.30 7.77 -9.16
N ILE A 99 9.83 8.68 -9.97
CA ILE A 99 9.74 8.57 -11.44
C ILE A 99 10.32 7.25 -11.97
N TRP A 100 11.37 6.73 -11.32
CA TRP A 100 12.01 5.47 -11.66
C TRP A 100 11.21 4.25 -11.21
N GLU A 101 10.28 4.39 -10.27
CA GLU A 101 9.42 3.29 -9.82
C GLU A 101 8.23 3.13 -10.77
N ASN A 102 7.52 4.21 -11.08
CA ASN A 102 6.45 4.20 -12.07
C ASN A 102 6.15 5.63 -12.55
N TYR A 103 6.68 5.98 -13.73
CA TYR A 103 6.54 7.32 -14.28
C TYR A 103 5.09 7.72 -14.60
N PHE A 104 4.17 6.78 -14.87
CA PHE A 104 2.75 7.12 -15.04
C PHE A 104 2.17 7.65 -13.73
N LEU A 105 2.43 6.94 -12.64
CA LEU A 105 1.96 7.33 -11.31
C LEU A 105 2.65 8.63 -10.83
N TYR A 106 3.94 8.78 -11.10
CA TYR A 106 4.69 10.02 -10.81
C TYR A 106 4.03 11.24 -11.48
N PHE A 107 3.79 11.19 -12.79
CA PHE A 107 3.19 12.32 -13.52
C PHE A 107 1.72 12.54 -13.16
N MET A 108 0.97 11.47 -12.88
CA MET A 108 -0.38 11.61 -12.32
C MET A 108 -0.34 12.36 -10.99
N GLY A 109 0.61 12.03 -10.10
CA GLY A 109 0.77 12.74 -8.83
C GLY A 109 1.11 14.22 -8.99
N LEU A 110 1.94 14.57 -9.98
CA LEU A 110 2.30 15.96 -10.23
C LEU A 110 1.17 16.80 -10.84
N TRP A 111 0.36 16.24 -11.74
CA TRP A 111 -0.48 17.05 -12.63
C TRP A 111 -1.98 16.79 -12.54
N SER A 112 -2.41 15.67 -11.96
CA SER A 112 -3.85 15.36 -11.93
C SER A 112 -4.66 16.23 -10.97
N GLY A 113 -4.01 16.84 -9.97
CA GLY A 113 -4.69 17.53 -8.87
C GLY A 113 -5.46 16.59 -7.93
N MET A 114 -5.28 15.27 -8.09
CA MET A 114 -5.96 14.24 -7.30
C MET A 114 -5.07 13.82 -6.11
N PRO A 115 -5.51 14.05 -4.85
CA PRO A 115 -4.72 13.75 -3.66
C PRO A 115 -4.23 12.29 -3.58
N GLU A 116 -5.02 11.35 -4.06
CA GLU A 116 -4.70 9.91 -4.05
C GLU A 116 -3.50 9.53 -4.94
N PHE A 117 -3.09 10.42 -5.85
CA PHE A 117 -1.89 10.29 -6.68
C PHE A 117 -0.71 11.11 -6.15
N GLN A 118 -0.96 12.17 -5.39
CA GLN A 118 0.08 13.00 -4.77
C GLN A 118 0.75 12.28 -3.60
N LYS A 119 -0.05 11.61 -2.77
CA LYS A 119 0.41 10.74 -1.68
C LYS A 119 -0.19 9.36 -1.90
N TYR A 120 0.57 8.52 -2.60
CA TYR A 120 0.06 7.29 -3.19
C TYR A 120 0.07 6.13 -2.19
N HIS A 121 -1.09 5.52 -2.00
CA HIS A 121 -1.25 4.24 -1.31
C HIS A 121 -1.17 3.08 -2.31
N TYR A 122 -0.26 2.12 -2.13
CA TYR A 122 -0.15 0.99 -3.05
C TYR A 122 -1.29 0.00 -2.84
N THR A 123 -1.80 -0.56 -3.94
CA THR A 123 -2.81 -1.62 -3.91
C THR A 123 -2.18 -3.01 -3.92
N ASP A 124 -0.94 -3.14 -4.41
CA ASP A 124 -0.14 -4.36 -4.33
C ASP A 124 0.59 -4.41 -2.98
N TYR A 125 0.26 -5.41 -2.16
CA TYR A 125 0.79 -5.50 -0.81
C TYR A 125 2.31 -5.64 -0.74
N ARG A 126 2.93 -6.31 -1.73
CA ARG A 126 4.38 -6.50 -1.75
C ARG A 126 5.08 -5.16 -1.96
N ARG A 127 4.52 -4.27 -2.77
CA ARG A 127 5.01 -2.89 -2.92
C ARG A 127 4.79 -2.04 -1.67
N SER A 128 3.65 -2.18 -1.01
CA SER A 128 3.39 -1.52 0.27
C SER A 128 4.44 -1.92 1.32
N LEU A 129 4.65 -3.23 1.52
CA LEU A 129 5.68 -3.77 2.41
C LEU A 129 7.09 -3.31 2.00
N LYS A 130 7.42 -3.36 0.70
CA LYS A 130 8.74 -2.95 0.21
C LYS A 130 9.00 -1.47 0.46
N ARG A 131 8.00 -0.59 0.29
CA ARG A 131 8.11 0.84 0.65
C ARG A 131 8.23 1.04 2.15
N GLY A 132 7.52 0.23 2.94
CA GLY A 132 7.66 0.19 4.41
C GLY A 132 7.02 1.37 5.13
N ILE A 133 6.13 2.12 4.48
CA ILE A 133 5.34 3.19 5.12
C ILE A 133 3.88 3.03 4.74
N GLY A 134 2.98 3.44 5.63
CA GLY A 134 1.55 3.33 5.41
C GLY A 134 0.71 3.83 6.57
N LEU A 135 -0.60 3.73 6.37
CA LEU A 135 -1.65 3.98 7.36
C LEU A 135 -2.53 2.73 7.49
N CYS A 136 -3.56 2.80 8.34
CA CYS A 136 -4.52 1.72 8.58
C CYS A 136 -5.14 1.13 7.31
N GLY A 137 -5.39 1.97 6.28
CA GLY A 137 -5.84 1.49 4.98
C GLY A 137 -4.80 0.64 4.24
N ASP A 138 -3.51 1.00 4.30
CA ASP A 138 -2.43 0.22 3.68
C ASP A 138 -2.23 -1.12 4.42
N THR A 139 -2.18 -1.11 5.75
CA THR A 139 -2.00 -2.32 6.56
C THR A 139 -3.17 -3.28 6.39
N SER A 140 -4.40 -2.77 6.31
CA SER A 140 -5.59 -3.58 6.02
C SER A 140 -5.59 -4.17 4.61
N MET A 141 -5.17 -3.40 3.60
CA MET A 141 -5.00 -3.94 2.24
C MET A 141 -3.90 -4.99 2.15
N ILE A 142 -2.83 -4.87 2.95
CA ILE A 142 -1.78 -5.89 3.03
C ILE A 142 -2.35 -7.16 3.65
N LEU A 143 -2.98 -7.05 4.83
CA LEU A 143 -3.49 -8.20 5.56
C LEU A 143 -4.55 -8.95 4.76
N ASN A 144 -5.53 -8.25 4.18
CA ASN A 144 -6.57 -8.87 3.34
C ASN A 144 -5.96 -9.68 2.18
N GLN A 145 -4.95 -9.15 1.48
CA GLN A 145 -4.29 -9.87 0.40
C GLN A 145 -3.45 -11.06 0.89
N VAL A 146 -2.75 -10.93 2.02
CA VAL A 146 -1.98 -12.04 2.62
C VAL A 146 -2.90 -13.18 3.05
N LEU A 147 -4.03 -12.88 3.70
CA LEU A 147 -5.02 -13.88 4.10
C LEU A 147 -5.62 -14.56 2.87
N THR A 148 -5.97 -13.78 1.85
CA THR A 148 -6.50 -14.30 0.58
C THR A 148 -5.52 -15.25 -0.11
N GLU A 149 -4.22 -14.92 -0.16
CA GLU A 149 -3.18 -15.81 -0.72
C GLU A 149 -3.04 -17.14 0.04
N ASN A 150 -3.50 -17.18 1.30
CA ASN A 150 -3.47 -18.37 2.16
C ASN A 150 -4.85 -19.07 2.30
N GLY A 151 -5.81 -18.68 1.46
CA GLY A 151 -7.14 -19.31 1.41
C GLY A 151 -8.08 -18.90 2.55
N ILE A 152 -7.78 -17.82 3.26
CA ILE A 152 -8.59 -17.30 4.36
C ILE A 152 -9.46 -16.16 3.83
N GLU A 153 -10.78 -16.32 3.93
CA GLU A 153 -11.75 -15.30 3.53
C GLU A 153 -11.70 -14.12 4.51
N SER A 154 -11.68 -12.90 3.98
CA SER A 154 -11.61 -11.69 4.80
C SER A 154 -12.19 -10.47 4.12
N ASP A 155 -12.79 -9.58 4.91
CA ASP A 155 -13.35 -8.30 4.50
C ASP A 155 -12.51 -7.15 5.08
N ILE A 156 -12.38 -6.07 4.32
CA ILE A 156 -11.87 -4.79 4.82
C ILE A 156 -13.03 -4.02 5.43
N LEU A 157 -12.95 -3.73 6.73
CA LEU A 157 -13.94 -2.95 7.46
C LEU A 157 -13.48 -1.51 7.64
N VAL A 158 -14.25 -0.58 7.07
CA VAL A 158 -14.00 0.85 7.18
C VAL A 158 -14.89 1.44 8.25
N PHE A 159 -14.30 1.77 9.39
CA PHE A 159 -14.93 2.54 10.45
C PHE A 159 -14.61 4.04 10.24
N PRO A 160 -15.46 4.95 10.75
CA PRO A 160 -15.06 6.34 10.83
C PRO A 160 -13.81 6.46 11.71
N LEU A 161 -12.73 6.97 11.13
CA LEU A 161 -11.38 7.15 11.72
C LEU A 161 -10.42 5.95 11.63
N HIS A 162 -10.87 4.76 11.19
CA HIS A 162 -9.98 3.59 11.16
C HIS A 162 -10.39 2.51 10.16
N VAL A 163 -9.44 1.71 9.72
CA VAL A 163 -9.68 0.58 8.82
C VAL A 163 -9.02 -0.65 9.42
N ILE A 164 -9.76 -1.75 9.50
CA ILE A 164 -9.31 -3.05 10.03
C ILE A 164 -9.80 -4.18 9.12
N VAL A 165 -9.37 -5.41 9.38
CA VAL A 165 -9.80 -6.60 8.62
C VAL A 165 -10.66 -7.49 9.52
N GLN A 166 -11.77 -7.99 8.98
CA GLN A 166 -12.49 -9.12 9.56
C GLN A 166 -12.17 -10.37 8.74
N ALA A 167 -11.89 -11.50 9.38
CA ALA A 167 -11.61 -12.75 8.67
C ALA A 167 -12.36 -13.92 9.29
N ASP A 168 -12.76 -14.87 8.44
CA ASP A 168 -13.22 -16.18 8.88
C ASP A 168 -12.00 -17.06 9.15
N VAL A 169 -11.71 -17.32 10.42
CA VAL A 169 -10.58 -18.15 10.82
C VAL A 169 -11.09 -19.32 11.66
N ASP A 170 -10.80 -20.54 11.22
CA ASP A 170 -11.23 -21.76 11.87
C ASP A 170 -12.78 -21.79 12.09
N GLY A 171 -13.55 -21.20 11.17
CA GLY A 171 -15.01 -21.11 11.21
C GLY A 171 -15.59 -20.03 12.12
N GLN A 172 -14.77 -19.06 12.54
CA GLN A 172 -15.18 -17.94 13.39
C GLN A 172 -14.73 -16.61 12.79
N GLN A 173 -15.69 -15.68 12.70
CA GLN A 173 -15.42 -14.29 12.32
C GLN A 173 -14.67 -13.58 13.45
N ARG A 174 -13.51 -13.00 13.12
CA ARG A 174 -12.67 -12.25 14.06
C ARG A 174 -12.06 -11.03 13.40
N LEU A 175 -11.76 -10.03 14.21
CA LEU A 175 -11.17 -8.78 13.76
C LEU A 175 -9.65 -8.76 13.97
N PHE A 176 -8.95 -8.14 13.04
CA PHE A 176 -7.51 -8.04 12.99
C PHE A 176 -7.11 -6.61 12.60
N ASP A 177 -6.42 -5.94 13.50
CA ASP A 177 -5.92 -4.58 13.32
C ASP A 177 -4.41 -4.63 13.05
N ALA A 178 -4.04 -4.60 11.78
CA ALA A 178 -2.63 -4.63 11.36
C ALA A 178 -1.94 -3.25 11.45
N ASP A 179 -2.67 -2.15 11.72
CA ASP A 179 -2.08 -0.85 12.07
C ASP A 179 -1.47 -0.93 13.48
N TYR A 180 -2.20 -1.58 14.40
CA TYR A 180 -1.80 -1.76 15.80
C TYR A 180 -1.21 -3.15 16.12
N GLY A 181 -1.17 -4.08 15.15
CA GLY A 181 -0.72 -5.45 15.40
C GLY A 181 -1.58 -6.21 16.42
N VAL A 182 -2.86 -5.85 16.58
CA VAL A 182 -3.78 -6.40 17.59
C VAL A 182 -4.77 -7.35 16.94
N SER A 183 -4.96 -8.52 17.54
CA SER A 183 -6.00 -9.48 17.13
C SER A 183 -7.14 -9.50 18.13
N ILE A 184 -8.33 -9.17 17.66
CA ILE A 184 -9.52 -8.95 18.48
C ILE A 184 -10.42 -10.20 18.39
N PRO A 185 -10.76 -10.85 19.52
CA PRO A 185 -11.49 -12.13 19.53
C PRO A 185 -13.01 -11.94 19.36
N PHE A 186 -13.41 -10.95 18.56
CA PHE A 186 -14.79 -10.56 18.32
C PHE A 186 -14.98 -10.27 16.83
N ASP A 187 -16.19 -10.48 16.31
CA ASP A 187 -16.63 -9.89 15.05
C ASP A 187 -17.02 -8.41 15.23
N ALA A 188 -17.37 -7.73 14.13
CA ALA A 188 -17.75 -6.32 14.14
C ALA A 188 -18.93 -5.97 15.07
N ASP A 189 -19.95 -6.83 15.16
CA ASP A 189 -21.14 -6.58 15.98
C ASP A 189 -20.83 -6.81 17.47
N GLN A 190 -20.11 -7.88 17.76
CA GLN A 190 -19.61 -8.20 19.10
C GLN A 190 -18.64 -7.14 19.61
N ALA A 191 -17.82 -6.55 18.73
CA ALA A 191 -16.87 -5.51 19.10
C ALA A 191 -17.56 -4.27 19.68
N GLN A 192 -18.72 -3.87 19.14
CA GLN A 192 -19.49 -2.74 19.67
C GLN A 192 -20.02 -2.99 21.09
N LEU A 193 -20.34 -4.25 21.41
CA LEU A 193 -20.84 -4.68 22.72
C LEU A 193 -19.72 -4.89 23.74
N ASN A 194 -18.48 -5.13 23.28
CA ASN A 194 -17.32 -5.47 24.10
C ASN A 194 -16.21 -4.41 24.04
N ARG A 195 -16.56 -3.13 23.82
CA ARG A 195 -15.58 -2.03 23.70
C ARG A 195 -14.63 -1.90 24.89
N PRO A 196 -15.06 -2.04 26.17
CA PRO A 196 -14.12 -2.01 27.29
C PRO A 196 -13.04 -3.10 27.21
N GLN A 197 -13.40 -4.30 26.75
CA GLN A 197 -12.47 -5.41 26.56
C GLN A 197 -11.51 -5.16 25.39
N ILE A 198 -11.97 -4.47 24.35
CA ILE A 198 -11.11 -4.07 23.22
C ILE A 198 -10.13 -2.99 23.66
N ALA A 199 -10.58 -1.94 24.36
CA ALA A 199 -9.68 -0.91 24.88
C ALA A 199 -8.60 -1.52 25.79
N GLU A 200 -9.01 -2.46 26.65
CA GLU A 200 -8.09 -3.24 27.48
C GLU A 200 -7.05 -4.02 26.67
N LEU A 201 -7.46 -4.63 25.56
CA LEU A 201 -6.58 -5.38 24.69
C LEU A 201 -5.48 -4.49 24.10
N TYR A 202 -5.81 -3.28 23.63
CA TYR A 202 -4.83 -2.33 23.11
C TYR A 202 -3.89 -1.85 24.21
N ARG A 203 -4.41 -1.56 25.40
CA ARG A 203 -3.60 -1.22 26.58
C ARG A 203 -2.57 -2.29 26.92
N GLN A 204 -2.96 -3.56 26.87
CA GLN A 204 -2.06 -4.70 27.09
C GLN A 204 -0.97 -4.83 26.03
N HIS A 205 -1.20 -4.33 24.83
CA HIS A 205 -0.19 -4.22 23.77
C HIS A 205 0.73 -3.00 23.90
N GLY A 206 0.56 -2.20 24.97
CA GLY A 206 1.43 -1.06 25.28
C GLY A 206 0.99 0.26 24.64
N TYR A 207 -0.22 0.32 24.08
CA TYR A 207 -0.78 1.56 23.53
C TYR A 207 -1.21 2.54 24.62
N THR A 208 -1.30 3.81 24.25
CA THR A 208 -1.54 4.90 25.20
C THR A 208 -3.03 5.03 25.57
N PRO A 209 -3.37 5.70 26.68
CA PRO A 209 -4.76 6.00 27.00
C PRO A 209 -5.50 6.80 25.90
N ASP A 210 -4.78 7.62 25.13
CA ASP A 210 -5.36 8.36 24.01
C ASP A 210 -5.71 7.42 22.84
N ASP A 211 -4.88 6.39 22.59
CA ASP A 211 -5.18 5.33 21.63
C ASP A 211 -6.40 4.51 22.08
N GLU A 212 -6.50 4.16 23.36
CA GLU A 212 -7.65 3.46 23.93
C GLU A 212 -8.96 4.25 23.71
N ALA A 213 -8.94 5.56 23.96
CA ALA A 213 -10.09 6.43 23.75
C ALA A 213 -10.46 6.53 22.26
N LEU A 214 -9.48 6.53 21.36
CA LEU A 214 -9.71 6.49 19.92
C LEU A 214 -10.35 5.16 19.49
N VAL A 215 -9.85 4.04 20.00
CA VAL A 215 -10.38 2.68 19.75
C VAL A 215 -11.82 2.54 20.24
N ASP A 216 -12.13 3.00 21.45
CA ASP A 216 -13.51 3.01 21.96
C ASP A 216 -14.44 3.80 21.03
N LYS A 217 -13.98 4.96 20.54
CA LYS A 217 -14.73 5.79 19.60
C LYS A 217 -14.92 5.13 18.24
N ILE A 218 -13.92 4.42 17.72
CA ILE A 218 -13.99 3.66 16.46
C ILE A 218 -15.11 2.62 16.56
N PHE A 219 -15.06 1.76 17.59
CA PHE A 219 -16.02 0.68 17.76
C PHE A 219 -17.39 1.14 18.29
N SER A 220 -17.55 2.41 18.66
CA SER A 220 -18.87 3.00 18.94
C SER A 220 -19.72 3.23 17.67
N ARG A 221 -19.13 3.03 16.48
CA ARG A 221 -19.75 3.30 15.18
C ARG A 221 -19.83 2.03 14.33
N HIS A 222 -20.75 2.02 13.37
CA HIS A 222 -20.82 0.95 12.38
C HIS A 222 -19.75 1.14 11.30
N GLY A 223 -19.11 0.04 10.92
CA GLY A 223 -18.21 -0.02 9.78
C GLY A 223 -18.95 -0.38 8.49
N VAL A 224 -18.31 -0.10 7.35
CA VAL A 224 -18.74 -0.58 6.03
C VAL A 224 -17.75 -1.65 5.57
N ALA A 225 -18.26 -2.81 5.17
CA ALA A 225 -17.45 -3.92 4.70
C ALA A 225 -17.19 -3.84 3.19
N PHE A 226 -15.99 -4.27 2.79
CA PHE A 226 -15.59 -4.47 1.40
C PHE A 226 -14.92 -5.83 1.28
N ASP A 227 -15.44 -6.67 0.38
CA ASP A 227 -15.02 -8.07 0.22
C ASP A 227 -13.51 -8.25 -0.05
N ASP A 228 -12.87 -7.27 -0.68
CA ASP A 228 -11.45 -7.30 -0.97
C ASP A 228 -10.88 -5.90 -1.31
N VAL A 229 -9.58 -5.85 -1.58
CA VAL A 229 -8.90 -4.63 -2.06
C VAL A 229 -9.52 -4.11 -3.37
N LYS A 230 -10.04 -4.97 -4.25
CA LYS A 230 -10.69 -4.53 -5.51
C LYS A 230 -11.95 -3.73 -5.21
N ALA A 231 -12.79 -4.21 -4.30
CA ALA A 231 -14.00 -3.52 -3.86
C ALA A 231 -13.66 -2.22 -3.11
N PHE A 232 -12.61 -2.24 -2.28
CA PHE A 232 -12.22 -1.11 -1.44
C PHE A 232 -11.70 0.10 -2.24
N VAL A 233 -10.77 -0.10 -3.19
CA VAL A 233 -10.17 1.01 -3.97
C VAL A 233 -10.58 1.05 -5.45
N THR A 234 -11.43 0.12 -5.87
CA THR A 234 -12.08 0.05 -7.19
C THR A 234 -11.13 0.29 -8.37
N LYS A 235 -11.23 1.45 -9.03
CA LYS A 235 -10.50 1.79 -10.26
C LYS A 235 -8.98 1.82 -10.05
N LYS A 236 -8.54 2.22 -8.85
CA LYS A 236 -7.12 2.34 -8.53
C LYS A 236 -6.41 0.98 -8.57
N TYR A 237 -7.07 -0.09 -8.11
CA TYR A 237 -6.55 -1.45 -8.14
C TYR A 237 -6.13 -1.88 -9.55
N TYR A 238 -6.99 -1.61 -10.53
CA TYR A 238 -6.74 -1.97 -11.93
C TYR A 238 -5.73 -1.03 -12.58
N PHE A 239 -5.82 0.28 -12.28
CA PHE A 239 -4.92 1.28 -12.85
C PHE A 239 -3.46 1.06 -12.41
N GLU A 240 -3.23 0.71 -11.14
CA GLU A 240 -1.89 0.38 -10.64
C GLU A 240 -1.30 -0.80 -11.42
N ARG A 241 -2.00 -1.94 -11.45
CA ARG A 241 -1.55 -3.14 -12.19
C ARG A 241 -1.29 -2.84 -13.67
N LEU A 242 -2.19 -2.07 -14.30
CA LEU A 242 -2.03 -1.66 -15.69
C LEU A 242 -0.77 -0.83 -15.88
N THR A 243 -0.54 0.21 -15.08
CA THR A 243 0.64 1.07 -15.24
C THR A 243 1.95 0.32 -14.94
N TYR A 244 1.94 -0.62 -13.99
CA TYR A 244 3.09 -1.50 -13.73
C TYR A 244 3.38 -2.48 -14.86
N ALA A 245 2.36 -2.92 -15.59
CA ALA A 245 2.56 -3.68 -16.82
C ALA A 245 3.06 -2.76 -17.95
N LEU A 246 2.45 -1.57 -18.11
CA LEU A 246 2.72 -0.62 -19.20
C LEU A 246 4.02 0.19 -19.04
N LYS A 247 4.64 0.22 -17.86
CA LYS A 247 5.98 0.81 -17.71
C LYS A 247 7.04 -0.01 -18.41
N TRP A 248 6.80 -1.31 -18.65
CA TRP A 248 7.77 -2.24 -19.22
C TRP A 248 7.79 -2.47 -20.74
N PRO A 249 6.77 -2.22 -21.60
CA PRO A 249 6.79 -2.65 -23.02
C PRO A 249 7.72 -1.79 -23.91
N LEU A 250 8.95 -1.59 -23.46
CA LEU A 250 10.10 -0.79 -23.91
C LEU A 250 9.91 0.64 -24.47
N PRO A 251 9.49 1.62 -23.66
CA PRO A 251 8.14 1.54 -23.11
C PRO A 251 7.14 2.40 -23.81
N LEU A 252 6.02 1.71 -23.99
CA LEU A 252 5.15 1.86 -25.12
C LEU A 252 5.97 1.99 -26.42
N ILE A 253 6.93 1.06 -26.57
CA ILE A 253 7.89 0.86 -27.66
C ILE A 253 8.41 2.20 -28.19
N MET A 254 9.23 2.83 -27.34
CA MET A 254 9.81 4.17 -27.46
C MET A 254 8.86 5.15 -28.10
N LEU A 255 7.76 5.28 -27.36
CA LEU A 255 6.58 6.07 -27.67
C LEU A 255 6.26 5.90 -29.16
N LEU A 256 6.00 4.63 -29.47
CA LEU A 256 5.73 3.99 -30.75
C LEU A 256 6.64 4.46 -31.90
N ILE A 257 7.95 4.52 -31.65
CA ILE A 257 9.09 4.83 -32.53
C ILE A 257 8.91 6.07 -33.40
N GLY A 258 9.45 7.16 -32.90
CA GLY A 258 8.59 8.21 -32.40
C GLY A 258 7.26 8.36 -33.08
N TRP A 259 6.26 7.61 -32.65
CA TRP A 259 4.98 7.54 -33.32
C TRP A 259 5.13 7.58 -34.86
N LEU A 260 5.80 6.53 -35.33
CA LEU A 260 6.18 6.26 -36.71
C LEU A 260 6.93 7.42 -37.37
N LEU A 261 7.96 7.91 -36.67
CA LEU A 261 8.84 9.03 -37.01
C LEU A 261 8.06 10.24 -37.46
N LEU A 262 7.17 10.61 -36.55
CA LEU A 262 6.18 11.64 -36.74
C LEU A 262 5.50 11.45 -38.10
N ARG A 263 4.96 10.24 -38.30
CA ARG A 263 4.47 9.69 -39.57
C ARG A 263 5.06 10.42 -40.77
N ARG A 264 6.24 9.94 -41.20
CA ARG A 264 6.67 10.11 -42.60
C ARG A 264 7.07 11.56 -42.91
N TRP A 265 7.39 12.38 -41.89
CA TRP A 265 7.52 13.85 -42.02
C TRP A 265 6.36 14.50 -42.81
N GLN A 266 5.23 13.78 -42.90
CA GLN A 266 4.01 14.00 -43.68
C GLN A 266 4.13 13.96 -45.22
N THR A 267 4.53 12.83 -45.83
CA THR A 267 4.29 12.45 -47.25
C THR A 267 4.89 13.24 -48.43
N LYS A 268 4.86 14.57 -48.51
CA LYS A 268 5.10 15.33 -49.76
C LYS A 268 5.41 16.81 -49.47
N GLY A 269 6.65 17.20 -49.65
CA GLY A 269 7.12 18.58 -49.57
C GLY A 269 8.56 18.61 -50.01
#